data_AF-A0A8S1EB49-F1
#
_entry.id   AF-A0A8S1EB49-F1
#
_cell.length_a   1.000
_cell.length_b   1.000
_cell.length_c   1.000
_cell.angle_alpha   90.00
_cell.angle_beta   90.00
_cell.angle_gamma   90.00
#
_symmetry.space_group_name_H-M   'P 1'
#
loop_
_entity.id
_entity.type
_entity.pdbx_description
1 polymer ?
#
loop_
_entity_poly.entity_id
_entity_poly.type
_entity_poly.pdbx_seq_one_letter_code
_entity_poly.pdbx_strand_id
1 'polypeptide(L)'
;MMRLVLLLSIISAASCASECPKGWTFSPDSTQCYTISESYYNFDEALKFCDGIGGILAFAEGYKENTFFKNFTSSLMVQPWMGVRRNATNGKFQSVTGKYFYNNWLKGEPSANGDCATYRGIEPNGMKVTPCYNMQPALCKQMPALCPNQTEYGGSLVRHGTIKSPGYPVQYYNNLNCVYTIHSPAGTYITIQFDPYLVENYYDYISVYDGNSTSSKYLGTTDIEGWYIRNDFESSDNALTFKFHTDSTITKQGWLATWNAKPNMPPIRVNGSSGELSSPNYPNNYDPYTEQAYYITGVDGFSVNVTFDDFITEQRYDYVEIYNSSTISTPYLVTNLTGPSIAPYTYISPGKYVTLRFITDSIVQKKGWHLIWSIV
;
A
#
# COMPACT_ATOMS: atom_id res chain seq x y z
N MET A 1 11.99 -20.24 -57.97
CA MET A 1 12.56 -18.95 -57.52
C MET A 1 11.45 -18.20 -56.80
N MET A 2 11.30 -18.42 -55.50
CA MET A 2 10.16 -17.93 -54.71
C MET A 2 10.63 -16.67 -53.95
N ARG A 3 10.02 -15.51 -54.25
CA ARG A 3 10.37 -14.23 -53.63
C ARG A 3 9.88 -14.21 -52.19
N LEU A 4 10.81 -14.03 -51.26
CA LEU A 4 10.60 -13.81 -49.84
C LEU A 4 10.00 -12.39 -49.66
N VAL A 5 8.78 -12.29 -49.13
CA VAL A 5 8.18 -11.02 -48.69
C VAL A 5 8.45 -10.89 -47.21
N LEU A 6 9.38 -10.01 -46.82
CA LEU A 6 9.57 -9.60 -45.43
C LEU A 6 8.39 -8.71 -45.02
N LEU A 7 7.47 -9.26 -44.21
CA LEU A 7 6.55 -8.46 -43.42
C LEU A 7 7.32 -7.95 -42.19
N LEU A 8 7.82 -6.72 -42.29
CA LEU A 8 8.23 -5.95 -41.11
C LEU A 8 6.96 -5.65 -40.31
N SER A 9 6.76 -6.38 -39.22
CA SER A 9 5.83 -6.00 -38.18
C SER A 9 6.28 -4.66 -37.61
N ILE A 10 5.53 -3.61 -37.94
CA ILE A 10 5.60 -2.34 -37.23
C ILE A 10 5.16 -2.66 -35.81
N ILE A 11 6.11 -2.79 -34.89
CA ILE A 11 5.85 -2.72 -33.46
C ILE A 11 5.31 -1.31 -33.25
N SER A 12 3.99 -1.19 -33.25
CA SER A 12 3.29 -0.07 -32.64
C SER A 12 3.77 -0.04 -31.19
N ALA A 13 4.77 0.79 -30.91
CA ALA A 13 5.06 1.20 -29.55
C ALA A 13 3.72 1.64 -28.98
N ALA A 14 3.23 0.88 -27.99
CA ALA A 14 2.07 1.26 -27.23
C ALA A 14 2.31 2.70 -26.81
N SER A 15 1.50 3.63 -27.34
CA SER A 15 1.52 5.00 -26.87
C SER A 15 1.34 4.91 -25.36
N CYS A 16 2.38 5.25 -24.59
CA CYS A 16 2.20 5.51 -23.17
C CYS A 16 1.06 6.53 -23.09
N ALA A 17 -0.12 6.09 -22.68
CA ALA A 17 -1.27 6.97 -22.59
C ALA A 17 -0.93 7.99 -21.51
N SER A 18 -0.55 9.18 -21.96
CA SER A 18 -0.23 10.35 -21.16
C SER A 18 -1.53 10.91 -20.61
N GLU A 19 -2.10 10.24 -19.62
CA GLU A 19 -3.36 10.64 -19.01
C GLU A 19 -3.09 11.58 -17.84
N CYS A 20 -2.99 12.86 -18.17
CA CYS A 20 -3.23 13.87 -17.15
C CYS A 20 -4.70 13.82 -16.72
N PRO A 21 -5.01 14.18 -15.47
CA PRO A 21 -6.40 14.34 -15.05
C PRO A 21 -7.18 15.25 -16.01
N LYS A 22 -8.49 15.04 -16.11
CA LYS A 22 -9.35 15.83 -16.99
C LYS A 22 -9.17 17.33 -16.70
N GLY A 23 -8.91 18.13 -17.74
CA GLY A 23 -8.66 19.58 -17.61
C GLY A 23 -7.20 19.96 -17.29
N TRP A 24 -6.29 18.99 -17.27
CA TRP A 24 -4.85 19.24 -17.15
C TRP A 24 -4.14 19.02 -18.50
N THR A 25 -3.07 19.78 -18.71
CA THR A 25 -2.23 19.74 -19.92
C THR A 25 -0.93 19.01 -19.60
N PHE A 26 -0.63 17.95 -20.36
CA PHE A 26 0.63 17.24 -20.25
C PHE A 26 1.78 18.03 -20.88
N SER A 27 2.90 18.13 -20.18
CA SER A 27 4.17 18.59 -20.74
C SER A 27 5.10 17.39 -20.97
N PRO A 28 5.42 17.07 -22.24
CA PRO A 28 6.43 16.04 -22.55
C PRO A 28 7.82 16.40 -22.02
N ASP A 29 8.11 17.70 -21.89
CA ASP A 29 9.43 18.22 -21.53
C ASP A 29 9.77 18.02 -20.05
N SER A 30 8.77 18.16 -19.17
CA SER A 30 8.92 17.94 -17.73
C SER A 30 8.29 16.62 -17.26
N THR A 31 7.61 15.89 -18.15
CA THR A 31 6.81 14.70 -17.80
C THR A 31 5.82 14.95 -16.66
N GLN A 32 5.19 16.14 -16.65
CA GLN A 32 4.25 16.57 -15.62
C GLN A 32 2.97 17.13 -16.25
N CYS A 33 1.91 17.14 -15.46
CA CYS A 33 0.62 17.71 -15.80
C CYS A 33 0.47 19.09 -15.16
N TYR A 34 -0.05 20.04 -15.92
CA TYR A 34 -0.27 21.40 -15.44
C TYR A 34 -1.70 21.86 -15.68
N THR A 35 -2.23 22.64 -14.75
CA THR A 35 -3.50 23.35 -14.95
C THR A 35 -3.43 24.73 -14.31
N ILE A 36 -4.32 25.61 -14.74
CA ILE A 36 -4.47 26.96 -14.20
C ILE A 36 -5.90 27.07 -13.68
N SER A 37 -6.05 27.53 -12.44
CA SER A 37 -7.38 27.71 -11.86
C SER A 37 -8.19 28.78 -12.60
N GLU A 38 -9.48 28.54 -12.78
CA GLU A 38 -10.42 29.57 -13.28
C GLU A 38 -10.72 30.62 -12.20
N SER A 39 -10.73 30.18 -10.94
CA SER A 39 -10.91 31.04 -9.76
C SER A 39 -9.60 31.72 -9.35
N TYR A 40 -9.73 32.80 -8.60
CA TYR A 40 -8.62 33.61 -8.12
C TYR A 40 -8.47 33.42 -6.62
N TYR A 41 -7.23 33.37 -6.15
CA TYR A 41 -6.88 33.09 -4.77
C TYR A 41 -5.76 34.01 -4.31
N ASN A 42 -5.69 34.29 -3.00
CA ASN A 42 -4.42 34.73 -2.43
C ASN A 42 -3.41 33.57 -2.44
N PHE A 43 -2.13 33.83 -2.16
CA PHE A 43 -1.09 32.81 -2.29
C PHE A 43 -1.31 31.58 -1.40
N ASP A 44 -1.73 31.78 -0.14
CA ASP A 44 -1.90 30.69 0.81
C ASP A 44 -3.18 29.86 0.50
N GLU A 45 -4.21 30.48 -0.07
CA GLU A 45 -5.37 29.78 -0.64
C GLU A 45 -5.01 29.00 -1.90
N ALA A 46 -4.17 29.57 -2.78
CA ALA A 46 -3.71 28.89 -3.99
C ALA A 46 -2.90 27.63 -3.66
N LEU A 47 -2.10 27.65 -2.59
CA LEU A 47 -1.44 26.46 -2.05
C LEU A 47 -2.45 25.35 -1.72
N LYS A 48 -3.47 25.69 -0.93
CA LYS A 48 -4.53 24.75 -0.53
C LYS A 48 -5.35 24.26 -1.71
N PHE A 49 -5.61 25.12 -2.69
CA PHE A 49 -6.33 24.76 -3.90
C PHE A 49 -5.55 23.70 -4.70
N CYS A 50 -4.26 23.94 -5.00
CA CYS A 50 -3.47 22.97 -5.75
C CYS A 50 -3.34 21.63 -5.01
N ASP A 51 -3.18 21.67 -3.68
CA ASP A 51 -3.15 20.49 -2.82
C ASP A 51 -4.49 19.72 -2.87
N GLY A 52 -5.62 20.43 -2.78
CA GLY A 52 -6.95 19.85 -2.86
C GLY A 52 -7.31 19.20 -4.20
N ILE A 53 -6.60 19.53 -5.28
CA ILE A 53 -6.75 18.88 -6.60
C ILE A 53 -5.62 17.88 -6.90
N GLY A 54 -4.89 17.43 -5.87
CA GLY A 54 -3.88 16.37 -5.96
C GLY A 54 -2.55 16.83 -6.57
N GLY A 55 -2.29 18.13 -6.56
CA GLY A 55 -1.06 18.73 -7.08
C GLY A 55 -0.40 19.66 -6.07
N ILE A 56 0.51 20.48 -6.57
CA ILE A 56 1.18 21.55 -5.81
C ILE A 56 1.22 22.81 -6.66
N LEU A 57 1.39 23.98 -6.03
CA LEU A 57 1.70 25.19 -6.78
C LEU A 57 2.99 24.98 -7.57
N ALA A 58 2.93 25.24 -8.88
CA ALA A 58 3.97 24.88 -9.81
C ALA A 58 5.17 25.84 -9.71
N PHE A 59 6.37 25.27 -9.77
CA PHE A 59 7.61 26.02 -9.94
C PHE A 59 8.49 25.24 -10.91
N ALA A 60 9.23 25.95 -11.76
CA ALA A 60 10.08 25.30 -12.76
C ALA A 60 11.33 24.74 -12.08
N GLU A 61 11.66 23.48 -12.28
CA GLU A 61 12.86 22.82 -11.75
C GLU A 61 14.06 22.97 -12.70
N GLY A 62 13.82 23.28 -13.97
CA GLY A 62 14.85 23.48 -14.97
C GLY A 62 14.40 24.28 -16.19
N TYR A 63 15.34 24.49 -17.11
CA TYR A 63 15.13 25.29 -18.32
C TYR A 63 13.95 24.78 -19.18
N LYS A 64 13.84 23.46 -19.36
CA LYS A 64 12.76 22.84 -20.16
C LYS A 64 11.36 23.15 -19.62
N GLU A 65 11.16 22.97 -18.32
CA GLU A 65 9.89 23.28 -17.65
C GLU A 65 9.58 24.78 -17.69
N ASN A 66 10.59 25.64 -17.55
CA ASN A 66 10.45 27.08 -17.70
C ASN A 66 10.02 27.48 -19.14
N THR A 67 10.59 26.84 -20.17
CA THR A 67 10.15 27.02 -21.57
C THR A 67 8.69 26.61 -21.74
N PHE A 68 8.27 25.50 -21.15
CA PHE A 68 6.87 25.10 -21.16
C PHE A 68 5.98 26.16 -20.48
N PHE A 69 6.32 26.66 -19.29
CA PHE A 69 5.56 27.71 -18.62
C PHE A 69 5.44 28.99 -19.44
N LYS A 70 6.51 29.37 -20.14
CA LYS A 70 6.49 30.54 -21.03
C LYS A 70 5.37 30.40 -22.05
N ASN A 71 5.29 29.27 -22.73
CA ASN A 71 4.26 29.02 -23.74
C ASN A 71 2.88 28.86 -23.09
N PHE A 72 2.79 28.05 -22.02
CA PHE A 72 1.56 27.69 -21.35
C PHE A 72 0.82 28.90 -20.73
N THR A 73 1.57 29.92 -20.29
CA THR A 73 1.00 31.14 -19.69
C THR A 73 0.95 32.34 -20.63
N SER A 74 1.50 32.24 -21.85
CA SER A 74 1.69 33.38 -22.76
C SER A 74 0.39 34.11 -23.13
N SER A 75 -0.69 33.37 -23.34
CA SER A 75 -2.01 33.89 -23.72
C SER A 75 -2.85 34.40 -22.55
N LEU A 76 -2.45 34.15 -21.30
CA LEU A 76 -3.21 34.59 -20.12
C LEU A 76 -3.19 36.11 -20.02
N MET A 77 -4.29 36.72 -19.59
CA MET A 77 -4.31 38.17 -19.32
C MET A 77 -3.63 38.51 -17.99
N VAL A 78 -3.65 37.57 -17.04
CA VAL A 78 -3.20 37.72 -15.66
C VAL A 78 -2.08 36.72 -15.37
N GLN A 79 -1.14 37.06 -14.49
CA GLN A 79 -0.01 36.18 -14.15
C GLN A 79 -0.41 35.22 -13.02
N PRO A 80 -0.49 33.89 -13.25
CA PRO A 80 -0.79 32.96 -12.19
C PRO A 80 0.31 32.90 -11.13
N TRP A 81 -0.08 32.51 -9.91
CA TRP A 81 0.81 32.16 -8.83
C TRP A 81 1.70 30.98 -9.22
N MET A 82 2.98 31.09 -8.87
CA MET A 82 3.92 29.97 -8.83
C MET A 82 4.20 29.56 -7.40
N GLY A 83 4.64 28.32 -7.19
CA GLY A 83 5.09 27.79 -5.91
C GLY A 83 6.45 28.31 -5.47
N VAL A 84 6.67 29.63 -5.48
CA VAL A 84 7.91 30.29 -5.06
C VAL A 84 7.59 31.44 -4.12
N ARG A 85 8.23 31.45 -2.93
CA ARG A 85 8.01 32.44 -1.87
C ARG A 85 9.35 32.88 -1.26
N ARG A 86 9.44 34.15 -0.83
CA ARG A 86 10.57 34.70 -0.09
C ARG A 86 10.56 34.16 1.34
N ASN A 87 11.69 33.65 1.77
CA ASN A 87 11.92 33.26 3.14
C ASN A 87 12.12 34.52 4.00
N ALA A 88 11.26 34.70 5.01
CA ALA A 88 11.27 35.87 5.89
C ALA A 88 12.58 36.02 6.70
N THR A 89 13.32 34.93 6.92
CA THR A 89 14.53 34.93 7.78
C THR A 89 15.76 35.41 7.03
N ASN A 90 15.92 35.02 5.76
CA ASN A 90 17.13 35.30 4.98
C ASN A 90 16.88 36.15 3.72
N GLY A 91 15.63 36.50 3.43
CA GLY A 91 15.23 37.34 2.30
C GLY A 91 15.35 36.68 0.92
N LYS A 92 15.74 35.39 0.84
CA LYS A 92 15.91 34.65 -0.41
C LYS A 92 14.62 33.94 -0.82
N PHE A 93 14.36 33.85 -2.11
CA PHE A 93 13.26 33.06 -2.64
C PHE A 93 13.58 31.56 -2.63
N GLN A 94 12.58 30.74 -2.32
CA GLN A 94 12.64 29.28 -2.32
C GLN A 94 11.33 28.71 -2.86
N SER A 95 11.36 27.48 -3.37
CA SER A 95 10.11 26.80 -3.75
C SER A 95 9.33 26.39 -2.49
N VAL A 96 8.03 26.21 -2.65
CA VAL A 96 7.12 25.78 -1.57
C VAL A 96 7.41 24.37 -1.06
N THR A 97 8.23 23.60 -1.78
CA THR A 97 8.69 22.25 -1.38
C THR A 97 10.13 22.22 -0.87
N GLY A 98 10.82 23.36 -0.85
CA GLY A 98 12.25 23.45 -0.53
C GLY A 98 13.20 22.96 -1.62
N LYS A 99 12.69 22.46 -2.76
CA LYS A 99 13.50 22.10 -3.93
C LYS A 99 14.07 23.33 -4.65
N TYR A 100 15.15 23.12 -5.40
CA TYR A 100 15.67 24.11 -6.34
C TYR A 100 14.59 24.51 -7.36
N PHE A 101 14.56 25.79 -7.72
CA PHE A 101 13.74 26.29 -8.82
C PHE A 101 14.61 27.08 -9.80
N TYR A 102 14.26 26.99 -11.08
CA TYR A 102 14.90 27.71 -12.17
C TYR A 102 14.62 29.21 -12.03
N ASN A 103 15.68 29.98 -11.83
CA ASN A 103 15.59 31.41 -11.63
C ASN A 103 15.39 32.14 -12.96
N ASN A 104 14.20 32.73 -13.16
CA ASN A 104 13.83 33.42 -14.40
C ASN A 104 13.07 34.74 -14.16
N TRP A 105 13.60 35.59 -13.26
CA TRP A 105 13.04 36.91 -12.94
C TRP A 105 13.05 37.87 -14.13
N LEU A 106 11.96 38.63 -14.27
CA LEU A 106 11.88 39.76 -15.19
C LEU A 106 12.95 40.82 -14.87
N LYS A 107 13.25 41.68 -15.84
CA LYS A 107 14.18 42.79 -15.62
C LYS A 107 13.68 43.70 -14.49
N GLY A 108 14.49 43.90 -13.45
CA GLY A 108 14.12 44.67 -12.26
C GLY A 108 13.50 43.84 -11.13
N GLU A 109 13.33 42.53 -11.34
CA GLU A 109 12.91 41.58 -10.31
C GLU A 109 14.13 40.72 -9.86
N PRO A 110 14.13 40.19 -8.62
CA PRO A 110 13.08 40.30 -7.62
C PRO A 110 13.11 41.65 -6.88
N SER A 111 11.99 42.35 -6.90
CA SER A 111 11.81 43.62 -6.19
C SER A 111 11.52 43.40 -4.70
N ALA A 112 11.49 44.47 -3.90
CA ALA A 112 11.10 44.42 -2.50
C ALA A 112 9.57 44.45 -2.27
N ASN A 113 8.77 44.61 -3.34
CA ASN A 113 7.33 44.83 -3.24
C ASN A 113 6.53 43.52 -3.18
N GLY A 114 6.84 42.70 -2.17
CA GLY A 114 6.15 41.43 -1.91
C GLY A 114 7.10 40.25 -1.73
N ASP A 115 6.48 39.12 -1.42
CA ASP A 115 7.17 37.90 -1.01
C ASP A 115 6.74 36.66 -1.81
N CYS A 116 5.83 36.80 -2.77
CA CYS A 116 5.32 35.69 -3.57
C CYS A 116 5.62 35.92 -5.05
N ALA A 117 5.71 34.85 -5.84
CA ALA A 117 6.06 34.93 -7.25
C ALA A 117 4.88 34.57 -8.16
N THR A 118 4.67 35.35 -9.21
CA THR A 118 3.80 35.02 -10.34
C THR A 118 4.61 34.76 -11.60
N TYR A 119 4.02 34.11 -12.60
CA TYR A 119 4.69 33.86 -13.87
C TYR A 119 3.82 34.11 -15.09
N ARG A 120 4.36 34.83 -16.07
CA ARG A 120 3.75 34.92 -17.39
C ARG A 120 4.81 35.07 -18.48
N GLY A 121 4.70 34.24 -19.52
CA GLY A 121 5.60 34.29 -20.67
C GLY A 121 5.36 35.47 -21.61
N ILE A 122 5.73 36.69 -21.20
CA ILE A 122 5.66 37.90 -22.04
C ILE A 122 7.04 38.27 -22.60
N GLU A 123 8.09 38.12 -21.80
CA GLU A 123 9.48 38.48 -22.12
C GLU A 123 10.36 37.21 -22.24
N PRO A 124 11.68 37.32 -22.51
CA PRO A 124 12.59 36.17 -22.34
C PRO A 124 12.46 35.53 -20.96
N ASN A 125 12.19 36.36 -19.95
CA ASN A 125 11.95 35.98 -18.57
C ASN A 125 10.46 36.10 -18.23
N GLY A 126 10.01 35.46 -17.15
CA GLY A 126 8.58 35.39 -16.84
C GLY A 126 8.19 35.58 -15.39
N MET A 127 9.13 35.47 -14.44
CA MET A 127 8.83 35.55 -13.01
C MET A 127 8.77 37.00 -12.52
N LYS A 128 7.76 37.30 -11.69
CA LYS A 128 7.56 38.61 -11.08
C LYS A 128 7.26 38.48 -9.59
N VAL A 129 7.81 39.38 -8.76
CA VAL A 129 7.42 39.47 -7.35
C VAL A 129 6.07 40.18 -7.24
N THR A 130 5.16 39.58 -6.49
CA THR A 130 3.80 40.06 -6.28
C THR A 130 3.44 39.91 -4.79
N PRO A 131 2.78 40.91 -4.16
CA PRO A 131 2.30 40.78 -2.79
C PRO A 131 1.36 39.58 -2.61
N CYS A 132 1.64 38.75 -1.60
CA CYS A 132 0.96 37.45 -1.43
C CYS A 132 -0.56 37.54 -1.21
N TYR A 133 -1.06 38.70 -0.78
CA TYR A 133 -2.50 38.95 -0.58
C TYR A 133 -3.25 39.29 -1.88
N ASN A 134 -2.56 39.46 -3.01
CA ASN A 134 -3.21 39.71 -4.29
C ASN A 134 -3.99 38.48 -4.75
N MET A 135 -5.09 38.72 -5.45
CA MET A 135 -5.89 37.65 -6.04
C MET A 135 -5.34 37.32 -7.43
N GLN A 136 -4.82 36.10 -7.61
CA GLN A 136 -4.31 35.60 -8.90
C GLN A 136 -4.80 34.16 -9.13
N PRO A 137 -4.89 33.69 -10.37
CA PRO A 137 -5.11 32.27 -10.63
C PRO A 137 -3.91 31.44 -10.15
N ALA A 138 -4.13 30.18 -9.81
CA ALA A 138 -3.09 29.26 -9.35
C ALA A 138 -2.59 28.41 -10.53
N LEU A 139 -1.28 28.42 -10.81
CA LEU A 139 -0.66 27.43 -11.70
C LEU A 139 -0.30 26.20 -10.87
N CYS A 140 -1.03 25.10 -11.06
CA CYS A 140 -0.80 23.85 -10.35
C CYS A 140 -0.04 22.86 -11.22
N LYS A 141 0.81 22.04 -10.60
CA LYS A 141 1.48 20.90 -11.23
C LYS A 141 1.27 19.61 -10.44
N GLN A 142 1.17 18.50 -11.14
CA GLN A 142 1.24 17.16 -10.54
C GLN A 142 2.00 16.21 -11.47
N MET A 143 2.52 15.11 -10.92
CA MET A 143 2.94 14.02 -11.79
C MET A 143 1.70 13.47 -12.51
N PRO A 144 1.83 12.97 -13.75
CA PRO A 144 0.71 12.31 -14.42
C PRO A 144 0.19 11.21 -13.50
N ALA A 145 -1.14 11.05 -13.42
CA ALA A 145 -1.81 10.05 -12.59
C ALA A 145 -1.59 8.65 -13.16
N LEU A 146 -0.33 8.24 -13.20
CA LEU A 146 0.12 7.00 -13.77
C LEU A 146 0.21 5.99 -12.66
N CYS A 147 -0.48 4.88 -12.88
CA CYS A 147 -0.23 3.68 -12.12
C CYS A 147 1.22 3.23 -12.29
N PRO A 148 1.78 2.54 -11.29
CA PRO A 148 3.14 2.02 -11.40
C PRO A 148 3.23 1.08 -12.59
N ASN A 149 4.34 1.14 -13.33
CA ASN A 149 4.60 0.20 -14.42
C ASN A 149 4.64 -1.26 -13.93
N GLN A 150 5.01 -1.47 -12.66
CA GLN A 150 4.97 -2.78 -12.03
C GLN A 150 3.57 -3.04 -11.45
N THR A 151 2.85 -3.97 -12.09
CA THR A 151 1.54 -4.47 -11.64
C THR A 151 1.62 -5.85 -10.99
N GLU A 152 2.69 -6.61 -11.26
CA GLU A 152 2.89 -7.97 -10.73
C GLU A 152 3.93 -7.99 -9.60
N TYR A 153 3.60 -8.70 -8.52
CA TYR A 153 4.41 -8.80 -7.31
C TYR A 153 4.54 -10.25 -6.85
N GLY A 154 5.61 -10.53 -6.13
CA GLY A 154 5.89 -11.86 -5.63
C GLY A 154 6.45 -12.80 -6.70
N GLY A 155 5.99 -14.05 -6.71
CA GLY A 155 6.42 -15.10 -7.62
C GLY A 155 6.46 -16.48 -6.97
N SER A 156 6.86 -17.50 -7.73
CA SER A 156 6.83 -18.91 -7.30
C SER A 156 7.74 -19.25 -6.11
N LEU A 157 8.64 -18.34 -5.72
CA LEU A 157 9.55 -18.50 -4.59
C LEU A 157 9.43 -17.38 -3.54
N VAL A 158 8.59 -16.38 -3.77
CA VAL A 158 8.51 -15.18 -2.92
C VAL A 158 7.33 -15.30 -1.97
N ARG A 159 7.60 -15.22 -0.66
CA ARG A 159 6.59 -15.42 0.39
C ARG A 159 6.20 -14.17 1.14
N HIS A 160 6.81 -13.03 0.88
CA HIS A 160 6.42 -11.77 1.51
C HIS A 160 6.83 -10.60 0.65
N GLY A 161 6.26 -9.44 0.93
CA GLY A 161 6.69 -8.20 0.29
C GLY A 161 5.89 -7.00 0.76
N THR A 162 6.26 -5.85 0.21
CA THR A 162 5.56 -4.59 0.45
C THR A 162 5.23 -3.90 -0.86
N ILE A 163 4.07 -3.25 -0.93
CA ILE A 163 3.61 -2.46 -2.08
C ILE A 163 3.15 -1.10 -1.56
N LYS A 164 3.41 -0.03 -2.30
CA LYS A 164 3.08 1.34 -1.89
C LYS A 164 2.15 1.98 -2.90
N SER A 165 1.27 2.85 -2.43
CA SER A 165 0.49 3.70 -3.33
C SER A 165 1.41 4.59 -4.16
N PRO A 166 1.00 5.01 -5.37
CA PRO A 166 1.71 6.03 -6.13
C PRO A 166 1.94 7.27 -5.25
N GLY A 167 3.14 7.86 -5.30
CA GLY A 167 3.47 9.07 -4.56
C GLY A 167 3.64 8.94 -3.03
N TYR A 168 3.46 7.74 -2.45
CA TYR A 168 3.81 7.47 -1.04
C TYR A 168 5.32 7.69 -0.78
N PRO A 169 5.73 8.28 0.36
CA PRO A 169 4.93 8.66 1.53
C PRO A 169 4.48 10.13 1.54
N VAL A 170 4.43 10.79 0.38
CA VAL A 170 4.05 12.21 0.33
C VAL A 170 2.54 12.32 0.13
N GLN A 171 2.06 11.97 -1.05
CA GLN A 171 0.64 11.93 -1.36
C GLN A 171 0.39 11.11 -2.63
N TYR A 172 -0.76 10.44 -2.72
CA TYR A 172 -1.20 9.83 -3.98
C TYR A 172 -1.79 10.87 -4.94
N TYR A 173 -2.19 10.42 -6.13
CA TYR A 173 -2.73 11.26 -7.19
C TYR A 173 -4.24 11.04 -7.36
N ASN A 174 -4.94 12.05 -7.86
CA ASN A 174 -6.35 11.93 -8.22
C ASN A 174 -6.51 11.10 -9.51
N ASN A 175 -7.68 10.48 -9.66
CA ASN A 175 -8.13 9.72 -10.82
C ASN A 175 -7.33 8.43 -11.09
N LEU A 176 -6.73 7.84 -10.05
CA LEU A 176 -6.02 6.58 -10.15
C LEU A 176 -6.97 5.40 -10.28
N ASN A 177 -6.58 4.42 -11.09
CA ASN A 177 -7.27 3.14 -11.24
C ASN A 177 -6.24 2.02 -11.36
N CYS A 178 -5.45 1.82 -10.31
CA CYS A 178 -4.25 0.98 -10.36
C CYS A 178 -4.55 -0.43 -9.87
N VAL A 179 -4.18 -1.43 -10.66
CA VAL A 179 -4.36 -2.85 -10.35
C VAL A 179 -3.00 -3.46 -10.01
N TYR A 180 -2.99 -4.22 -8.92
CA TYR A 180 -1.83 -4.92 -8.40
C TYR A 180 -2.19 -6.38 -8.18
N THR A 181 -1.37 -7.29 -8.69
CA THR A 181 -1.56 -8.74 -8.52
C THR A 181 -0.33 -9.30 -7.83
N ILE A 182 -0.57 -10.07 -6.77
CA ILE A 182 0.45 -10.76 -5.98
C ILE A 182 0.34 -12.25 -6.29
N HIS A 183 1.47 -12.85 -6.62
CA HIS A 183 1.64 -14.28 -6.77
C HIS A 183 2.57 -14.83 -5.68
N SER A 184 2.30 -16.04 -5.24
CA SER A 184 3.09 -16.75 -4.24
C SER A 184 3.28 -18.22 -4.64
N PRO A 185 4.13 -19.01 -3.94
CA PRO A 185 4.34 -20.41 -4.27
C PRO A 185 3.03 -21.22 -4.27
N ALA A 186 2.94 -22.24 -5.13
CA ALA A 186 1.78 -23.13 -5.12
C ALA A 186 1.59 -23.81 -3.74
N GLY A 187 0.34 -24.05 -3.35
CA GLY A 187 0.02 -24.60 -2.02
C GLY A 187 0.20 -23.59 -0.90
N THR A 188 0.05 -22.29 -1.18
CA THR A 188 0.04 -21.22 -0.18
C THR A 188 -1.18 -20.34 -0.36
N TYR A 189 -1.46 -19.49 0.62
CA TYR A 189 -2.47 -18.44 0.56
C TYR A 189 -1.86 -17.12 1.05
N ILE A 190 -2.38 -15.99 0.57
CA ILE A 190 -1.81 -14.66 0.81
C ILE A 190 -2.66 -13.93 1.83
N THR A 191 -2.00 -13.45 2.88
CA THR A 191 -2.52 -12.43 3.80
C THR A 191 -1.94 -11.07 3.42
N ILE A 192 -2.74 -10.02 3.43
CA ILE A 192 -2.32 -8.65 3.12
C ILE A 192 -2.91 -7.69 4.13
N GLN A 193 -2.10 -6.72 4.57
CA GLN A 193 -2.51 -5.65 5.48
C GLN A 193 -2.06 -4.29 4.93
N PHE A 194 -2.95 -3.30 4.96
CA PHE A 194 -2.66 -1.92 4.61
C PHE A 194 -2.45 -1.09 5.88
N ASP A 195 -1.20 -0.78 6.21
CA ASP A 195 -0.84 0.03 7.37
C ASP A 195 0.52 0.73 7.18
N PRO A 196 0.61 2.07 7.28
CA PRO A 196 -0.50 3.02 7.47
C PRO A 196 -1.47 3.04 6.27
N TYR A 197 -2.73 3.39 6.54
CA TYR A 197 -3.78 3.60 5.53
C TYR A 197 -4.39 5.00 5.72
N LEU A 198 -3.90 5.97 4.96
CA LEU A 198 -4.31 7.37 5.00
C LEU A 198 -4.84 7.77 3.62
N VAL A 199 -6.11 7.47 3.39
CA VAL A 199 -6.83 7.66 2.12
C VAL A 199 -8.10 8.47 2.38
N GLU A 200 -8.61 9.21 1.38
CA GLU A 200 -9.88 9.93 1.52
C GLU A 200 -11.02 8.96 1.87
N ASN A 201 -11.83 9.32 2.86
CA ASN A 201 -12.91 8.46 3.31
C ASN A 201 -14.07 8.55 2.29
N TYR A 202 -14.74 7.44 1.99
CA TYR A 202 -15.93 7.34 1.12
C TYR A 202 -15.72 7.55 -0.39
N TYR A 203 -14.58 8.09 -0.80
CA TYR A 203 -14.32 8.44 -2.21
C TYR A 203 -13.17 7.62 -2.79
N ASP A 204 -12.12 7.42 -1.99
CA ASP A 204 -10.93 6.69 -2.38
C ASP A 204 -10.84 5.37 -1.60
N TYR A 205 -10.55 4.29 -2.31
CA TYR A 205 -10.63 2.96 -1.71
C TYR A 205 -9.79 1.91 -2.42
N ILE A 206 -9.58 0.79 -1.73
CA ILE A 206 -8.95 -0.40 -2.26
C ILE A 206 -9.99 -1.51 -2.30
N SER A 207 -10.27 -2.03 -3.50
CA SER A 207 -11.06 -3.24 -3.69
C SER A 207 -10.13 -4.45 -3.79
N VAL A 208 -10.44 -5.55 -3.09
CA VAL A 208 -9.61 -6.75 -3.04
C VAL A 208 -10.35 -7.96 -3.60
N TYR A 209 -9.65 -8.79 -4.37
CA TYR A 209 -10.17 -9.94 -5.11
C TYR A 209 -9.30 -11.18 -4.85
N ASP A 210 -9.97 -12.31 -4.66
CA ASP A 210 -9.41 -13.63 -4.38
C ASP A 210 -8.99 -14.34 -5.68
N GLY A 211 -7.83 -13.97 -6.21
CA GLY A 211 -7.27 -14.56 -7.43
C GLY A 211 -6.37 -13.62 -8.20
N ASN A 212 -6.16 -13.93 -9.49
CA ASN A 212 -5.18 -13.29 -10.36
C ASN A 212 -5.72 -12.08 -11.16
N SER A 213 -6.96 -11.65 -10.94
CA SER A 213 -7.50 -10.48 -11.61
C SER A 213 -8.67 -9.86 -10.85
N THR A 214 -9.14 -8.70 -11.33
CA THR A 214 -10.36 -8.05 -10.82
C THR A 214 -11.66 -8.76 -11.22
N SER A 215 -11.59 -9.83 -12.03
CA SER A 215 -12.75 -10.70 -12.31
C SER A 215 -12.87 -11.87 -11.32
N SER A 216 -11.86 -12.06 -10.45
CA SER A 216 -11.89 -13.06 -9.39
C SER A 216 -12.90 -12.69 -8.29
N LYS A 217 -13.15 -13.62 -7.36
CA LYS A 217 -14.15 -13.43 -6.29
C LYS A 217 -13.80 -12.20 -5.45
N TYR A 218 -14.75 -11.28 -5.32
CA TYR A 218 -14.56 -10.08 -4.51
C TYR A 218 -14.50 -10.42 -3.00
N LEU A 219 -13.44 -9.99 -2.32
CA LEU A 219 -13.22 -10.20 -0.89
C LEU A 219 -13.71 -9.03 -0.03
N GLY A 220 -13.84 -7.85 -0.63
CA GLY A 220 -14.29 -6.63 0.04
C GLY A 220 -13.51 -5.40 -0.40
N THR A 221 -13.81 -4.29 0.26
CA THR A 221 -13.16 -3.00 0.07
C THR A 221 -12.70 -2.45 1.42
N THR A 222 -11.72 -1.56 1.41
CA THR A 222 -11.31 -0.80 2.59
C THR A 222 -12.33 0.26 3.01
N ASP A 223 -13.20 0.68 2.09
CA ASP A 223 -14.28 1.64 2.34
C ASP A 223 -15.59 0.91 2.64
N ILE A 224 -15.80 0.57 3.90
CA ILE A 224 -17.04 -0.04 4.39
C ILE A 224 -17.82 1.04 5.14
N GLU A 225 -19.12 1.17 4.84
CA GLU A 225 -20.05 1.99 5.61
C GLU A 225 -20.07 1.56 7.08
N GLY A 226 -19.33 2.25 7.94
CA GLY A 226 -19.23 1.94 9.37
C GLY A 226 -18.06 2.61 10.09
N TRP A 227 -17.91 2.31 11.38
CA TRP A 227 -16.85 2.86 12.24
C TRP A 227 -15.53 2.08 12.20
N TYR A 228 -15.43 1.01 11.41
CA TYR A 228 -14.26 0.12 11.36
C TYR A 228 -13.80 -0.10 9.92
N ILE A 229 -12.68 0.54 9.55
CA ILE A 229 -11.98 0.30 8.29
C ILE A 229 -11.44 -1.13 8.32
N ARG A 230 -11.79 -1.93 7.32
CA ARG A 230 -11.14 -3.23 7.12
C ARG A 230 -9.88 -3.01 6.29
N ASN A 231 -8.72 -3.19 6.90
CA ASN A 231 -7.43 -3.00 6.23
C ASN A 231 -6.65 -4.31 6.03
N ASP A 232 -7.26 -5.46 6.32
CA ASP A 232 -6.67 -6.79 6.19
C ASP A 232 -7.55 -7.76 5.39
N PHE A 233 -6.90 -8.55 4.54
CA PHE A 233 -7.56 -9.49 3.64
C PHE A 233 -6.73 -10.78 3.49
N GLU A 234 -7.42 -11.86 3.13
CA GLU A 234 -6.83 -13.18 2.95
C GLU A 234 -7.40 -13.81 1.67
N SER A 235 -6.54 -14.35 0.80
CA SER A 235 -6.94 -15.15 -0.35
C SER A 235 -7.17 -16.61 0.03
N SER A 236 -7.86 -17.36 -0.83
CA SER A 236 -8.04 -18.80 -0.68
C SER A 236 -6.93 -19.64 -1.32
N ASP A 237 -6.10 -19.02 -2.16
CA ASP A 237 -4.98 -19.67 -2.86
C ASP A 237 -3.83 -18.68 -3.10
N ASN A 238 -2.85 -19.08 -3.89
CA ASN A 238 -1.57 -18.41 -4.06
C ASN A 238 -1.58 -17.12 -4.91
N ALA A 239 -2.76 -16.55 -5.18
CA ALA A 239 -2.92 -15.30 -5.91
C ALA A 239 -3.92 -14.35 -5.22
N LEU A 240 -3.58 -13.07 -5.15
CA LEU A 240 -4.44 -12.01 -4.62
C LEU A 240 -4.29 -10.76 -5.49
N THR A 241 -5.41 -10.18 -5.91
CA THR A 241 -5.42 -8.96 -6.72
C THR A 241 -6.14 -7.85 -5.97
N PHE A 242 -5.61 -6.64 -5.99
CA PHE A 242 -6.30 -5.48 -5.46
C PHE A 242 -6.22 -4.28 -6.41
N LYS A 243 -7.24 -3.43 -6.35
CA LYS A 243 -7.37 -2.22 -7.16
C LYS A 243 -7.45 -1.01 -6.24
N PHE A 244 -6.55 -0.06 -6.41
CA PHE A 244 -6.62 1.25 -5.77
C PHE A 244 -7.32 2.24 -6.71
N HIS A 245 -8.46 2.78 -6.26
CA HIS A 245 -9.26 3.76 -6.98
C HIS A 245 -9.21 5.10 -6.24
N THR A 246 -9.05 6.20 -7.00
CA THR A 246 -9.19 7.55 -6.46
C THR A 246 -10.07 8.43 -7.33
N ASP A 247 -10.76 9.38 -6.71
CA ASP A 247 -11.66 10.33 -7.35
C ASP A 247 -10.90 11.56 -7.91
N SER A 248 -11.60 12.64 -8.27
CA SER A 248 -10.99 13.82 -8.88
C SER A 248 -10.37 14.83 -7.90
N THR A 249 -10.53 14.65 -6.59
CA THR A 249 -10.18 15.62 -5.54
C THR A 249 -9.58 14.95 -4.31
N ILE A 250 -8.99 15.75 -3.41
CA ILE A 250 -8.53 15.35 -2.07
C ILE A 250 -7.63 14.11 -2.05
N THR A 251 -6.32 14.36 -2.03
CA THR A 251 -5.32 13.31 -1.82
C THR A 251 -4.79 13.33 -0.40
N LYS A 252 -4.35 12.16 0.08
CA LYS A 252 -3.64 12.00 1.35
C LYS A 252 -2.34 11.22 1.14
N GLN A 253 -1.66 10.88 2.25
CA GLN A 253 -0.37 10.19 2.22
C GLN A 253 -0.39 8.85 1.48
N GLY A 254 -1.54 8.17 1.44
CA GLY A 254 -1.75 6.89 0.77
C GLY A 254 -1.57 5.71 1.70
N TRP A 255 -1.04 4.60 1.17
CA TRP A 255 -1.01 3.33 1.87
C TRP A 255 0.29 2.55 1.67
N LEU A 256 0.62 1.73 2.67
CA LEU A 256 1.64 0.70 2.61
C LEU A 256 0.98 -0.67 2.81
N ALA A 257 0.99 -1.49 1.76
CA ALA A 257 0.57 -2.86 1.84
C ALA A 257 1.75 -3.75 2.25
N THR A 258 1.57 -4.57 3.28
CA THR A 258 2.51 -5.65 3.64
C THR A 258 1.78 -6.96 3.47
N TRP A 259 2.37 -7.91 2.75
CA TRP A 259 1.75 -9.21 2.48
C TRP A 259 2.68 -10.36 2.82
N ASN A 260 2.09 -11.50 3.21
CA ASN A 260 2.77 -12.75 3.52
C ASN A 260 2.01 -13.93 2.91
N ALA A 261 2.73 -14.91 2.39
CA ALA A 261 2.20 -16.16 1.86
C ALA A 261 2.44 -17.30 2.85
N LYS A 262 1.36 -17.80 3.42
CA LYS A 262 1.35 -18.89 4.40
C LYS A 262 1.10 -20.23 3.69
N PRO A 263 1.78 -21.33 4.07
CA PRO A 263 1.47 -22.65 3.54
C PRO A 263 0.01 -23.03 3.79
N ASN A 264 -0.65 -23.61 2.78
CA ASN A 264 -1.94 -24.26 2.95
C ASN A 264 -1.73 -25.54 3.75
N MET A 265 -2.07 -25.50 5.04
CA MET A 265 -1.91 -26.61 5.98
C MET A 265 -3.29 -27.17 6.36
N PRO A 266 -3.72 -28.30 5.77
CA PRO A 266 -4.98 -28.94 6.16
C PRO A 266 -4.97 -29.26 7.66
N PRO A 267 -6.08 -29.05 8.37
CA PRO A 267 -6.11 -29.37 9.78
C PRO A 267 -5.93 -30.86 10.06
N ILE A 268 -5.16 -31.17 11.10
CA ILE A 268 -4.98 -32.54 11.58
C ILE A 268 -6.13 -32.85 12.54
N ARG A 269 -6.85 -33.95 12.31
CA ARG A 269 -7.99 -34.37 13.13
C ARG A 269 -7.73 -35.77 13.68
N VAL A 270 -7.84 -35.93 14.99
CA VAL A 270 -7.67 -37.21 15.69
C VAL A 270 -8.86 -37.49 16.59
N ASN A 271 -9.22 -38.77 16.69
CA ASN A 271 -10.33 -39.25 17.49
C ASN A 271 -9.97 -40.54 18.22
N GLY A 272 -10.64 -40.83 19.33
CA GLY A 272 -10.45 -42.05 20.10
C GLY A 272 -10.13 -41.80 21.58
N SER A 273 -9.42 -42.74 22.19
CA SER A 273 -9.10 -42.73 23.62
C SER A 273 -7.71 -42.20 23.94
N SER A 274 -6.79 -42.20 22.98
CA SER A 274 -5.42 -41.71 23.17
C SER A 274 -4.70 -41.53 21.82
N GLY A 275 -3.61 -40.78 21.84
CA GLY A 275 -2.72 -40.62 20.69
C GLY A 275 -1.60 -39.63 20.96
N GLU A 276 -0.89 -39.27 19.91
CA GLU A 276 0.26 -38.35 19.95
C GLU A 276 0.13 -37.33 18.81
N LEU A 277 0.63 -36.12 19.03
CA LEU A 277 0.70 -35.05 18.04
C LEU A 277 2.03 -34.32 18.18
N SER A 278 2.51 -33.72 17.09
CA SER A 278 3.71 -32.90 17.10
C SER A 278 3.60 -31.73 16.12
N SER A 279 4.47 -30.74 16.32
CA SER A 279 4.67 -29.67 15.34
C SER A 279 5.15 -30.23 14.00
N PRO A 280 4.87 -29.55 12.87
CA PRO A 280 5.43 -29.96 11.57
C PRO A 280 6.96 -30.11 11.65
N ASN A 281 7.48 -31.10 10.92
CA ASN A 281 8.90 -31.46 10.84
C ASN A 281 9.56 -32.01 12.13
N TYR A 282 8.85 -32.07 13.27
CA TYR A 282 9.40 -32.61 14.51
C TYR A 282 9.99 -34.02 14.30
N PRO A 283 11.23 -34.31 14.80
CA PRO A 283 12.02 -33.53 15.75
C PRO A 283 12.97 -32.49 15.11
N ASN A 284 12.86 -32.22 13.81
CA ASN A 284 13.58 -31.11 13.16
C ASN A 284 12.85 -29.79 13.38
N ASN A 285 13.50 -28.69 13.01
CA ASN A 285 12.90 -27.37 13.16
C ASN A 285 11.65 -27.20 12.29
N TYR A 286 10.61 -26.54 12.83
CA TYR A 286 9.41 -26.19 12.09
C TYR A 286 9.70 -25.15 10.99
N ASP A 287 8.78 -24.99 10.04
CA ASP A 287 8.91 -24.01 8.95
C ASP A 287 8.45 -22.60 9.40
N PRO A 288 8.99 -21.51 8.78
CA PRO A 288 8.46 -20.16 8.97
C PRO A 288 7.04 -20.01 8.41
N TYR A 289 6.28 -19.04 8.93
CA TYR A 289 4.91 -18.74 8.53
C TYR A 289 3.93 -19.93 8.64
N THR A 290 4.24 -20.89 9.50
CA THR A 290 3.41 -22.07 9.73
C THR A 290 2.16 -21.66 10.49
N GLU A 291 1.02 -22.14 10.01
CA GLU A 291 -0.24 -22.07 10.73
C GLU A 291 -0.94 -23.42 10.64
N GLN A 292 -0.76 -24.27 11.68
CA GLN A 292 -1.32 -25.62 11.70
C GLN A 292 -2.37 -25.76 12.81
N ALA A 293 -3.57 -26.16 12.41
CA ALA A 293 -4.65 -26.49 13.34
C ALA A 293 -4.70 -27.99 13.64
N TYR A 294 -4.97 -28.33 14.90
CA TYR A 294 -5.15 -29.69 15.39
C TYR A 294 -6.47 -29.81 16.13
N TYR A 295 -7.24 -30.86 15.86
CA TYR A 295 -8.54 -31.12 16.46
C TYR A 295 -8.54 -32.50 17.11
N ILE A 296 -8.64 -32.54 18.43
CA ILE A 296 -8.75 -33.77 19.22
C ILE A 296 -10.21 -33.95 19.64
N THR A 297 -10.77 -35.12 19.33
CA THR A 297 -12.12 -35.52 19.76
C THR A 297 -12.06 -36.82 20.54
N GLY A 298 -12.17 -36.70 21.86
CA GLY A 298 -12.34 -37.83 22.77
C GLY A 298 -13.71 -38.49 22.63
N VAL A 299 -13.89 -39.55 23.42
CA VAL A 299 -15.17 -40.29 23.49
C VAL A 299 -16.21 -39.48 24.29
N ASP A 300 -17.47 -39.62 23.93
CA ASP A 300 -18.59 -39.01 24.66
C ASP A 300 -18.58 -39.40 26.14
N GLY A 301 -18.74 -38.40 27.01
CA GLY A 301 -18.73 -38.57 28.46
C GLY A 301 -17.34 -38.51 29.12
N PHE A 302 -16.26 -38.41 28.34
CA PHE A 302 -14.90 -38.31 28.88
C PHE A 302 -14.28 -36.93 28.67
N SER A 303 -13.29 -36.61 29.51
CA SER A 303 -12.43 -35.45 29.34
C SER A 303 -11.18 -35.83 28.54
N VAL A 304 -10.52 -34.87 27.91
CA VAL A 304 -9.25 -35.10 27.19
C VAL A 304 -8.12 -34.48 27.99
N ASN A 305 -7.16 -35.31 28.40
CA ASN A 305 -5.90 -34.89 28.97
C ASN A 305 -4.86 -34.76 27.85
N VAL A 306 -4.27 -33.57 27.68
CA VAL A 306 -3.13 -33.34 26.78
C VAL A 306 -1.90 -33.01 27.62
N THR A 307 -0.77 -33.64 27.30
CA THR A 307 0.52 -33.39 27.96
C THR A 307 1.59 -33.15 26.91
N PHE A 308 2.15 -31.95 26.90
CA PHE A 308 3.35 -31.62 26.13
C PHE A 308 4.56 -32.14 26.90
N ASP A 309 5.21 -33.17 26.36
CA ASP A 309 6.40 -33.80 26.92
C ASP A 309 7.70 -33.24 26.32
N ASP A 310 7.62 -32.54 25.18
CA ASP A 310 8.72 -31.72 24.63
C ASP A 310 8.17 -30.41 24.04
N PHE A 311 8.83 -29.28 24.30
CA PHE A 311 8.38 -27.97 23.82
C PHE A 311 9.52 -26.95 23.75
N ILE A 312 9.89 -26.58 22.53
CA ILE A 312 10.89 -25.56 22.23
C ILE A 312 10.42 -24.71 21.04
N THR A 313 9.91 -23.51 21.31
CA THR A 313 9.57 -22.50 20.29
C THR A 313 10.33 -21.19 20.53
N GLU A 314 10.32 -20.27 19.55
CA GLU A 314 10.77 -18.90 19.79
C GLU A 314 9.86 -18.21 20.80
N GLN A 315 10.46 -17.58 21.81
CA GLN A 315 9.72 -16.94 22.88
C GLN A 315 8.99 -15.69 22.37
N ARG A 316 7.67 -15.63 22.61
CA ARG A 316 6.70 -14.57 22.24
C ARG A 316 6.28 -14.51 20.77
N TYR A 317 7.04 -15.05 19.85
CA TYR A 317 6.79 -14.93 18.41
C TYR A 317 6.18 -16.20 17.82
N ASP A 318 6.65 -17.36 18.27
CA ASP A 318 6.12 -18.67 17.87
C ASP A 318 5.40 -19.32 19.05
N TYR A 319 4.14 -19.69 18.86
CA TYR A 319 3.30 -20.13 19.96
C TYR A 319 2.24 -21.15 19.57
N VAL A 320 1.81 -21.94 20.57
CA VAL A 320 0.69 -22.86 20.48
C VAL A 320 -0.47 -22.31 21.30
N GLU A 321 -1.58 -22.02 20.63
CA GLU A 321 -2.85 -21.69 21.27
C GLU A 321 -3.59 -23.00 21.59
N ILE A 322 -4.14 -23.11 22.80
CA ILE A 322 -4.98 -24.25 23.23
C ILE A 322 -6.40 -23.74 23.46
N TYR A 323 -7.38 -24.44 22.93
CA TYR A 323 -8.80 -24.13 23.07
C TYR A 323 -9.58 -25.31 23.67
N ASN A 324 -10.57 -25.00 24.50
CA ASN A 324 -11.47 -26.00 25.11
C ASN A 324 -12.78 -26.20 24.32
N SER A 325 -12.67 -26.14 23.00
CA SER A 325 -13.78 -26.22 22.04
C SER A 325 -13.42 -27.17 20.88
N SER A 326 -14.40 -27.48 20.03
CA SER A 326 -14.20 -28.22 18.77
C SER A 326 -13.74 -27.33 17.60
N THR A 327 -13.61 -26.02 17.84
CA THR A 327 -13.28 -24.98 16.85
C THR A 327 -12.25 -24.01 17.43
N ILE A 328 -11.51 -23.32 16.57
CA ILE A 328 -10.65 -22.19 16.95
C ILE A 328 -11.56 -20.98 17.16
N SER A 329 -11.74 -20.58 18.42
CA SER A 329 -12.62 -19.45 18.75
C SER A 329 -12.15 -18.78 20.04
N THR A 330 -11.92 -17.47 19.97
CA THR A 330 -11.27 -16.68 21.02
C THR A 330 -11.91 -16.77 22.42
N PRO A 331 -13.25 -16.90 22.59
CA PRO A 331 -13.84 -17.07 23.92
C PRO A 331 -13.49 -18.39 24.61
N TYR A 332 -12.98 -19.37 23.86
CA TYR A 332 -12.60 -20.70 24.34
C TYR A 332 -11.08 -20.87 24.46
N LEU A 333 -10.31 -19.79 24.28
CA LEU A 333 -8.86 -19.82 24.43
C LEU A 333 -8.48 -20.08 25.89
N VAL A 334 -7.70 -21.13 26.11
CA VAL A 334 -7.20 -21.56 27.42
C VAL A 334 -5.86 -20.90 27.72
N THR A 335 -4.91 -21.02 26.79
CA THR A 335 -3.54 -20.52 26.97
C THR A 335 -2.79 -20.41 25.65
N ASN A 336 -1.73 -19.58 25.65
CA ASN A 336 -0.75 -19.44 24.57
C ASN A 336 0.63 -19.85 25.10
N LEU A 337 1.11 -21.02 24.67
CA LEU A 337 2.40 -21.57 25.07
C LEU A 337 3.50 -21.06 24.14
N THR A 338 4.62 -20.61 24.69
CA THR A 338 5.76 -20.10 23.90
C THR A 338 7.08 -20.19 24.67
N GLY A 339 8.20 -20.33 23.95
CA GLY A 339 9.55 -20.36 24.50
C GLY A 339 10.11 -21.78 24.72
N PRO A 340 11.32 -21.88 25.31
CA PRO A 340 12.08 -23.14 25.36
C PRO A 340 11.88 -24.00 26.62
N SER A 341 11.00 -23.62 27.55
CA SER A 341 10.94 -24.25 28.88
C SER A 341 9.51 -24.42 29.39
N ILE A 342 8.62 -24.86 28.51
CA ILE A 342 7.20 -25.13 28.85
C ILE A 342 7.00 -26.59 29.28
N ALA A 343 7.68 -27.54 28.64
CA ALA A 343 7.50 -28.95 28.94
C ALA A 343 8.12 -29.33 30.31
N PRO A 344 7.45 -30.18 31.13
CA PRO A 344 6.13 -30.74 30.88
C PRO A 344 5.00 -29.75 31.17
N TYR A 345 4.01 -29.68 30.27
CA TYR A 345 2.77 -28.92 30.48
C TYR A 345 1.55 -29.80 30.22
N THR A 346 0.58 -29.77 31.13
CA THR A 346 -0.63 -30.61 31.06
C THR A 346 -1.90 -29.77 31.13
N TYR A 347 -2.90 -30.14 30.33
CA TYR A 347 -4.23 -29.57 30.36
C TYR A 347 -5.29 -30.67 30.26
N ILE A 348 -6.34 -30.57 31.08
CA ILE A 348 -7.50 -31.46 31.04
C ILE A 348 -8.72 -30.64 30.64
N SER A 349 -9.35 -31.00 29.53
CA SER A 349 -10.55 -30.31 29.05
C SER A 349 -11.78 -30.66 29.89
N PRO A 350 -12.78 -29.76 29.99
CA PRO A 350 -14.03 -30.02 30.69
C PRO A 350 -14.97 -31.01 29.97
N GLY A 351 -14.58 -31.47 28.78
CA GLY A 351 -15.36 -32.40 27.97
C GLY A 351 -14.50 -32.99 26.85
N LYS A 352 -15.12 -33.58 25.83
CA LYS A 352 -14.41 -34.40 24.84
C LYS A 352 -13.56 -33.66 23.79
N TYR A 353 -13.47 -32.33 23.84
CA TYR A 353 -12.79 -31.56 22.78
C TYR A 353 -11.57 -30.80 23.30
N VAL A 354 -10.49 -30.88 22.54
CA VAL A 354 -9.33 -29.97 22.62
C VAL A 354 -8.95 -29.58 21.20
N THR A 355 -8.76 -28.28 20.97
CA THR A 355 -8.24 -27.75 19.71
C THR A 355 -6.94 -27.03 19.97
N LEU A 356 -5.97 -27.20 19.06
CA LEU A 356 -4.67 -26.51 19.11
C LEU A 356 -4.46 -25.73 17.82
N ARG A 357 -3.79 -24.60 17.90
CA ARG A 357 -3.31 -23.84 16.72
C ARG A 357 -1.86 -23.45 16.94
N PHE A 358 -0.98 -23.94 16.09
CA PHE A 358 0.44 -23.60 16.12
C PHE A 358 0.72 -22.53 15.07
N ILE A 359 1.29 -21.41 15.49
CA ILE A 359 1.56 -20.24 14.66
C ILE A 359 3.05 -19.89 14.76
N THR A 360 3.68 -19.64 13.62
CA THR A 360 5.08 -19.21 13.55
C THR A 360 5.26 -17.96 12.70
N ASP A 361 6.29 -17.18 13.03
CA ASP A 361 6.67 -15.99 12.28
C ASP A 361 7.70 -16.31 11.16
N SER A 362 8.33 -15.26 10.63
CA SER A 362 9.28 -15.37 9.52
C SER A 362 10.70 -15.81 9.89
N ILE A 363 11.08 -15.79 11.17
CA ILE A 363 12.47 -15.92 11.63
C ILE A 363 12.59 -16.89 12.81
N VAL A 364 13.79 -17.37 13.09
CA VAL A 364 14.11 -18.15 14.31
C VAL A 364 13.26 -19.42 14.52
N GLN A 365 13.38 -20.37 13.60
CA GLN A 365 12.74 -21.68 13.76
C GLN A 365 13.46 -22.55 14.79
N LYS A 366 12.70 -23.21 15.66
CA LYS A 366 13.18 -24.14 16.71
C LYS A 366 12.64 -25.55 16.49
N LYS A 367 13.03 -26.48 17.36
CA LYS A 367 12.64 -27.90 17.32
C LYS A 367 11.12 -28.12 17.30
N GLY A 368 10.35 -27.21 17.89
CA GLY A 368 8.90 -27.32 17.99
C GLY A 368 8.49 -28.13 19.22
N TRP A 369 7.46 -28.97 19.09
CA TRP A 369 6.84 -29.61 20.24
C TRP A 369 6.31 -31.01 19.92
N HIS A 370 6.22 -31.82 20.97
CA HIS A 370 5.56 -33.12 20.98
C HIS A 370 4.58 -33.16 22.16
N LEU A 371 3.43 -33.77 21.93
CA LEU A 371 2.43 -34.01 22.97
C LEU A 371 1.82 -35.39 22.83
N ILE A 372 1.44 -35.93 23.98
CA ILE A 372 0.61 -37.13 24.12
C ILE A 372 -0.75 -36.73 24.69
N TRP A 373 -1.79 -37.43 24.28
CA TRP A 373 -3.14 -37.21 24.79
C TRP A 373 -3.87 -38.51 25.11
N SER A 374 -4.76 -38.46 26.09
CA SER A 374 -5.63 -39.58 26.46
C SER A 374 -6.95 -39.08 27.06
N ILE A 375 -7.99 -39.89 26.97
CA ILE A 375 -9.24 -39.63 27.69
C ILE A 375 -9.08 -39.97 29.18
N VAL A 376 -9.76 -39.22 30.04
CA VAL A 376 -9.76 -39.40 31.51
C VAL A 376 -11.16 -39.31 32.09
#